data_AF-A0A1Q7M0X6-F1
#
_entry.id   AF-A0A1Q7M0X6-F1
#
_cell.length_a   1.000
_cell.length_b   1.000
_cell.length_c   1.000
_cell.angle_alpha   90.00
_cell.angle_beta   90.00
_cell.angle_gamma   90.00
#
_symmetry.space_group_name_H-M   'P 1'
#
loop_
_entity.id
_entity.type
_entity.pdbx_description
1 polymer ?
#
loop_
_entity_poly.entity_id
_entity_poly.type
_entity_poly.pdbx_seq_one_letter_code
_entity_poly.pdbx_strand_id
1 'polypeptide(L)'
;MTYTVGKGAISGSNLDARLDGDCVRGAIRDIPVQFCRDPANPNHWVGGSGDFTAMPTPDGKSVSVDGYLVLDAGRKVAMTQVIPLGEGPQWDELRRNPALLAIAATASDLEALRIRR
;
A
#
# COMPACT_ATOMS: atom_id res chain seq x y z
N MET A 1 1.24 11.91 7.48
CA MET A 1 1.00 10.73 8.32
C MET A 1 2.34 10.18 8.78
N THR A 2 2.48 9.77 10.04
CA THR A 2 3.71 9.14 10.55
C THR A 2 3.45 7.66 10.75
N TYR A 3 4.28 6.81 10.17
CA TYR A 3 4.23 5.35 10.32
C TYR A 3 5.64 4.80 10.53
N THR A 4 5.72 3.63 11.12
CA THR A 4 6.94 2.84 11.30
C THR A 4 6.93 1.68 10.33
N VAL A 5 8.11 1.37 9.77
CA VAL A 5 8.32 0.21 8.90
C VAL A 5 9.07 -0.85 9.69
N GLY A 6 8.45 -2.02 9.81
CA GLY A 6 9.06 -3.24 10.33
C GLY A 6 9.22 -4.28 9.21
N LYS A 7 9.81 -5.42 9.54
CA LYS A 7 9.97 -6.54 8.59
C LYS A 7 8.61 -7.02 8.11
N GLY A 8 8.30 -6.81 6.83
CA GLY A 8 7.03 -7.15 6.22
C GLY A 8 5.81 -6.47 6.87
N ALA A 9 5.96 -5.33 7.52
CA ALA A 9 4.86 -4.64 8.18
C ALA A 9 5.03 -3.11 8.20
N ILE A 10 3.91 -2.41 8.17
CA ILE A 10 3.80 -0.96 8.37
C ILE A 10 2.75 -0.72 9.44
N SER A 11 3.05 0.15 10.40
CA SER A 11 2.16 0.45 11.51
C SER A 11 2.21 1.92 11.92
N GLY A 12 1.11 2.45 12.41
CA GLY A 12 0.93 3.84 12.80
C GLY A 12 -0.45 4.03 13.43
N SER A 13 -0.80 5.26 13.81
CA SER A 13 -2.06 5.55 14.52
C SER A 13 -3.32 5.15 13.74
N ASN A 14 -3.26 5.22 12.41
CA ASN A 14 -4.39 5.01 11.49
C ASN A 14 -4.09 3.95 10.42
N LEU A 15 -3.00 3.19 10.56
CA LEU A 15 -2.55 2.21 9.58
C LEU A 15 -1.90 1.06 10.32
N ASP A 16 -2.33 -0.14 10.01
CA ASP A 16 -1.64 -1.36 10.38
C ASP A 16 -1.79 -2.32 9.21
N ALA A 17 -0.69 -2.70 8.57
CA ALA A 17 -0.72 -3.66 7.48
C ALA A 17 0.54 -4.50 7.51
N ARG A 18 0.38 -5.81 7.32
CA ARG A 18 1.47 -6.77 7.35
C ARG A 18 1.31 -7.84 6.29
N LEU A 19 2.44 -8.38 5.87
CA LEU A 19 2.50 -9.59 5.09
C LEU A 19 2.12 -10.80 5.95
N ASP A 20 1.30 -11.65 5.36
CA ASP A 20 0.79 -12.91 5.89
C ASP A 20 0.83 -13.92 4.74
N GLY A 21 2.00 -14.53 4.53
CA GLY A 21 2.32 -15.29 3.33
C GLY A 21 2.35 -14.39 2.08
N ASP A 22 1.61 -14.79 1.05
CA ASP A 22 1.45 -14.02 -0.19
C ASP A 22 0.33 -12.97 -0.13
N CYS A 23 -0.19 -12.69 1.07
CA CYS A 23 -1.24 -11.68 1.26
C CYS A 23 -0.76 -10.54 2.16
N VAL A 24 -1.27 -9.33 1.92
CA VAL A 24 -1.23 -8.21 2.86
C VAL A 24 -2.57 -8.16 3.61
N ARG A 25 -2.51 -8.13 4.93
CA ARG A 25 -3.67 -8.02 5.82
C ARG A 25 -3.51 -6.88 6.81
N GLY A 26 -4.63 -6.27 7.19
CA GLY A 26 -4.67 -5.24 8.23
C GLY A 26 -5.82 -4.26 8.01
N ALA A 27 -5.58 -2.99 8.30
CA ALA A 27 -6.54 -1.92 8.10
C ALA A 27 -5.88 -0.54 7.89
N ILE A 28 -6.59 0.32 7.16
CA ILE A 28 -6.40 1.77 7.17
C ILE A 28 -7.58 2.35 7.94
N ARG A 29 -7.38 2.68 9.22
CA ARG A 29 -8.44 3.02 10.19
C ARG A 29 -9.49 1.92 10.29
N ASP A 30 -10.69 2.17 9.79
CA ASP A 30 -11.85 1.29 9.75
C ASP A 30 -11.97 0.53 8.41
N ILE A 31 -11.09 0.82 7.45
CA ILE A 31 -11.11 0.21 6.12
C ILE A 31 -10.21 -1.03 6.12
N PRO A 32 -10.77 -2.24 5.94
CA PRO A 32 -9.97 -3.46 5.93
C PRO A 32 -9.03 -3.47 4.73
N VAL A 33 -7.80 -3.91 4.97
CA VAL A 33 -6.79 -4.20 3.95
C VAL A 33 -6.69 -5.71 3.83
N GLN A 34 -7.03 -6.23 2.66
CA GLN A 34 -6.97 -7.64 2.31
C GLN A 34 -6.69 -7.74 0.81
N PHE A 35 -5.42 -7.91 0.50
CA PHE A 35 -4.94 -8.17 -0.85
C PHE A 35 -4.06 -9.41 -0.85
N CYS A 36 -4.14 -10.23 -1.88
CA CYS A 36 -3.25 -11.34 -2.11
C CYS A 36 -2.54 -11.13 -3.44
N ARG A 37 -1.26 -11.50 -3.48
CA ARG A 37 -0.45 -11.47 -4.68
C ARG A 37 -1.06 -12.41 -5.71
N ASP A 38 -1.19 -11.92 -6.94
CA ASP A 38 -1.60 -12.72 -8.07
C ASP A 38 -0.50 -13.75 -8.42
N PRO A 39 -0.79 -15.06 -8.44
CA PRO A 39 0.17 -16.08 -8.84
C PRO A 39 0.74 -15.89 -10.24
N ALA A 40 -0.01 -15.26 -11.15
CA ALA A 40 0.42 -14.99 -12.53
C ALA A 40 1.26 -13.72 -12.67
N ASN A 41 1.16 -12.79 -11.73
CA ASN A 41 1.89 -11.52 -11.74
C ASN A 41 2.30 -11.09 -10.33
N PRO A 42 3.59 -11.18 -9.96
CA PRO A 42 4.05 -10.90 -8.60
C PRO A 42 3.90 -9.43 -8.18
N ASN A 43 3.68 -8.53 -9.13
CA ASN A 43 3.44 -7.10 -8.87
C ASN A 43 1.96 -6.77 -8.72
N HIS A 44 1.05 -7.70 -9.03
CA HIS A 44 -0.39 -7.52 -8.99
C HIS A 44 -0.95 -8.08 -7.68
N TRP A 45 -1.85 -7.32 -7.06
CA TRP A 45 -2.40 -7.57 -5.73
C TRP A 45 -3.90 -7.36 -5.76
N VAL A 46 -4.65 -8.40 -5.43
CA VAL A 46 -6.11 -8.46 -5.62
C VAL A 46 -6.76 -9.05 -4.38
N GLY A 47 -7.96 -8.60 -4.03
CA GLY A 47 -8.73 -9.19 -2.94
C GLY A 47 -10.00 -8.42 -2.62
N GLY A 48 -10.59 -8.70 -1.46
CA GLY A 48 -11.81 -8.02 -1.01
C GLY A 48 -11.64 -6.50 -0.87
N SER A 49 -10.42 -6.02 -0.69
CA SER A 49 -10.11 -4.59 -0.58
C SER A 49 -9.86 -3.91 -1.91
N GLY A 50 -9.83 -4.62 -3.04
CA GLY A 50 -9.66 -4.02 -4.37
C GLY A 50 -8.65 -4.75 -5.23
N ASP A 51 -8.00 -4.00 -6.10
CA ASP A 51 -7.11 -4.49 -7.14
C ASP A 51 -6.09 -3.40 -7.47
N PHE A 52 -4.80 -3.71 -7.36
CA PHE A 52 -3.74 -2.80 -7.77
C PHE A 52 -2.47 -3.53 -8.20
N THR A 53 -1.69 -2.85 -9.03
CA THR A 53 -0.31 -3.24 -9.36
C THR A 53 0.66 -2.27 -8.70
N ALA A 54 1.71 -2.79 -8.06
CA ALA A 54 2.82 -1.99 -7.54
C ALA A 54 4.11 -2.47 -8.21
N MET A 55 4.62 -1.68 -9.14
CA MET A 55 5.78 -2.01 -9.96
C MET A 55 6.94 -1.07 -9.63
N PRO A 56 8.07 -1.59 -9.09
CA PRO A 56 9.30 -0.82 -8.97
C PRO A 56 9.74 -0.31 -10.34
N THR A 57 10.18 0.95 -10.42
CA THR A 57 10.78 1.49 -11.64
C THR A 57 12.13 0.80 -11.92
N PRO A 58 12.58 0.70 -13.19
CA PRO A 58 13.84 0.03 -13.52
C PRO A 58 15.09 0.60 -12.81
N ASP A 59 15.04 1.87 -12.42
CA ASP A 59 16.11 2.54 -11.67
C ASP A 59 16.07 2.27 -10.15
N GLY A 60 15.03 1.59 -9.65
CA GLY A 60 14.84 1.26 -8.23
C GLY A 60 14.56 2.48 -7.33
N LYS A 61 14.26 3.64 -7.92
CA LYS A 61 14.07 4.91 -7.17
C LYS A 61 12.62 5.25 -6.91
N SER A 62 11.68 4.59 -7.59
CA SER A 62 10.26 4.83 -7.39
C SER A 62 9.47 3.52 -7.52
N VAL A 63 8.22 3.56 -7.07
CA VAL A 63 7.23 2.51 -7.35
C VAL A 63 6.06 3.15 -8.07
N SER A 64 5.75 2.65 -9.26
CA SER A 64 4.52 3.00 -9.98
C SER A 64 3.39 2.14 -9.44
N VAL A 65 2.33 2.79 -8.98
CA VAL A 65 1.12 2.14 -8.48
C VAL A 65 -0.03 2.51 -9.41
N ASP A 66 -0.83 1.52 -9.77
CA ASP A 66 -2.09 1.72 -10.49
C ASP A 66 -3.15 0.77 -9.97
N GLY A 67 -4.39 1.24 -9.84
CA GLY A 67 -5.50 0.44 -9.33
C GLY A 67 -6.37 1.21 -8.35
N TYR A 68 -7.09 0.47 -7.50
CA TYR A 68 -8.05 1.04 -6.58
C TYR A 68 -8.16 0.27 -5.26
N LEU A 69 -8.54 1.02 -4.21
CA LEU A 69 -8.96 0.50 -2.92
C LEU A 69 -10.47 0.70 -2.75
N VAL A 70 -11.17 -0.34 -2.31
CA VAL A 70 -12.58 -0.30 -1.95
C VAL A 70 -12.71 0.24 -0.52
N LEU A 71 -13.50 1.30 -0.33
CA LEU A 71 -13.74 1.91 0.98
C LEU A 71 -14.98 1.29 1.66
N ASP A 72 -16.07 1.14 0.90
CA ASP A 72 -17.35 0.60 1.32
C ASP A 72 -18.15 0.08 0.11
N ALA A 73 -19.40 -0.33 0.32
CA ALA A 73 -20.31 -0.83 -0.71
C ALA A 73 -20.66 0.28 -1.74
N GLY A 74 -19.77 0.49 -2.71
CA GLY A 74 -19.95 1.39 -3.83
C GLY A 74 -18.88 2.46 -3.98
N ARG A 75 -18.05 2.70 -2.96
CA ARG A 75 -16.97 3.68 -3.04
C ARG A 75 -15.62 3.05 -3.24
N LYS A 76 -14.90 3.56 -4.24
CA LYS A 76 -13.51 3.24 -4.54
C LYS A 76 -12.68 4.51 -4.49
N VAL A 77 -11.43 4.39 -4.09
CA VAL A 77 -10.41 5.44 -4.25
C VAL A 77 -9.34 4.93 -5.20
N ALA A 78 -8.89 5.79 -6.11
CA ALA A 78 -7.75 5.46 -6.96
C ALA A 78 -6.48 5.39 -6.11
N MET A 79 -5.67 4.36 -6.34
CA MET A 79 -4.32 4.23 -5.76
C MET A 79 -3.25 4.73 -6.74
N THR A 80 -3.66 5.16 -7.95
CA THR A 80 -2.75 5.50 -9.04
C THR A 80 -1.82 6.66 -8.69
N GLN A 81 -0.53 6.36 -8.53
CA GLN A 81 0.50 7.34 -8.20
C GLN A 81 1.91 6.78 -8.45
N VAL A 82 2.91 7.66 -8.55
CA VAL A 82 4.33 7.29 -8.56
C VAL A 82 4.94 7.71 -7.22
N ILE A 83 5.40 6.73 -6.46
CA ILE A 83 5.89 6.93 -5.10
C ILE A 83 7.43 6.95 -5.12
N PRO A 84 8.08 8.08 -4.84
CA PRO A 84 9.54 8.12 -4.74
C PRO A 84 10.00 7.36 -3.49
N LEU A 85 11.09 6.62 -3.64
CA LEU A 85 11.75 5.90 -2.55
C LEU A 85 12.91 6.73 -2.00
N GLY A 86 12.92 6.95 -0.69
CA GLY A 86 14.05 7.56 0.01
C GLY A 86 15.19 6.57 0.28
N GLU A 87 16.17 6.98 1.08
CA GLU A 87 17.31 6.15 1.47
C GLU A 87 17.21 5.65 2.92
N GLY A 88 17.76 4.47 3.19
CA GLY A 88 17.88 3.89 4.52
C GLY A 88 17.01 2.66 4.77
N PRO A 89 17.13 2.04 5.97
CA PRO A 89 16.61 0.69 6.21
C PRO A 89 15.09 0.53 6.03
N GLN A 90 14.32 1.57 6.36
CA GLN A 90 12.87 1.57 6.18
C GLN A 90 12.50 1.54 4.69
N TRP A 91 13.20 2.33 3.88
CA TRP A 91 12.99 2.36 2.43
C TRP A 91 13.50 1.08 1.75
N ASP A 92 14.55 0.47 2.28
CA ASP A 92 15.03 -0.83 1.80
C ASP A 92 13.98 -1.93 2.01
N GLU A 93 13.27 -1.89 3.13
CA GLU A 93 12.17 -2.81 3.40
C GLU A 93 10.96 -2.55 2.49
N LEU A 94 10.61 -1.28 2.24
CA LEU A 94 9.54 -0.93 1.32
C LEU A 94 9.89 -1.25 -0.14
N ARG A 95 11.16 -1.17 -0.54
CA ARG A 95 11.63 -1.67 -1.85
C ARG A 95 11.42 -3.17 -2.00
N ARG A 96 11.68 -3.93 -0.95
CA ARG A 96 11.43 -5.39 -0.93
C ARG A 96 9.94 -5.71 -0.96
N ASN A 97 9.09 -4.79 -0.48
CA ASN A 97 7.65 -5.01 -0.35
C ASN A 97 6.85 -3.82 -0.94
N PRO A 98 6.83 -3.64 -2.28
CA PRO A 98 6.19 -2.48 -2.92
C PRO A 98 4.69 -2.31 -2.62
N ALA A 99 3.99 -3.42 -2.33
CA ALA A 99 2.60 -3.38 -1.92
C ALA A 99 2.38 -2.64 -0.59
N LEU A 100 3.27 -2.83 0.38
CA LEU A 100 3.20 -2.10 1.65
C LEU A 100 3.42 -0.60 1.43
N LEU A 101 4.31 -0.22 0.52
CA LEU A 101 4.51 1.18 0.15
C LEU A 101 3.24 1.80 -0.49
N ALA A 102 2.62 1.08 -1.44
CA ALA A 102 1.39 1.52 -2.09
C ALA A 102 0.25 1.75 -1.08
N ILE A 103 0.11 0.86 -0.10
CA ILE A 103 -0.88 0.97 0.98
C ILE A 103 -0.55 2.15 1.90
N ALA A 104 0.73 2.33 2.29
CA ALA A 104 1.16 3.44 3.14
C ALA A 104 0.91 4.82 2.48
N ALA A 105 1.20 4.94 1.18
CA ALA A 105 0.97 6.16 0.42
C ALA A 105 -0.53 6.45 0.30
N THR A 106 -1.33 5.44 -0.04
CA THR A 106 -2.79 5.56 -0.12
C THR A 106 -3.40 5.98 1.23
N ALA A 107 -2.92 5.42 2.33
CA ALA A 107 -3.34 5.83 3.68
C ALA A 107 -3.01 7.31 3.96
N SER A 108 -1.84 7.77 3.51
CA SER A 108 -1.42 9.17 3.65
C SER A 108 -2.30 10.12 2.82
N ASP A 109 -2.68 9.73 1.60
CA ASP A 109 -3.58 10.50 0.74
C ASP A 109 -4.99 10.59 1.32
N LEU A 110 -5.53 9.47 1.84
CA LEU A 110 -6.83 9.44 2.51
C LEU A 110 -6.88 10.34 3.75
N GLU A 111 -5.81 10.39 4.53
CA GLU A 111 -5.69 11.30 5.66
C GLU A 111 -5.66 12.77 5.20
N ALA A 112 -4.87 13.08 4.16
CA ALA A 112 -4.77 14.43 3.61
C ALA A 112 -6.11 14.94 3.05
N LEU A 113 -6.88 14.08 2.38
CA LEU A 113 -8.22 14.39 1.88
C LEU A 113 -9.21 14.70 3.01
N ARG A 114 -9.03 14.11 4.20
CA ARG A 114 -9.86 14.38 5.37
C ARG A 114 -9.54 15.71 6.02
N ILE A 115 -8.26 16.05 6.19
CA ILE A 115 -7.84 17.34 6.79
C ILE A 115 -8.37 18.55 6.02
N ARG A 116 -8.64 18.38 4.71
CA ARG A 116 -9.15 19.44 3.83
C ARG A 116 -10.68 19.61 3.86
N ARG A 117 -11.42 18.78 4.60
CA ARG A 117 -12.88 18.88 4.78
C ARG A 117 -13.22 19.49 6.12
#